data_AF-Q5NE25-F1
#
_entry.id   AF-Q5NE25-F1
#
_cell.length_a   1.000
_cell.length_b   1.000
_cell.length_c   1.000
_cell.angle_alpha   90.00
_cell.angle_beta   90.00
_cell.angle_gamma   90.00
#
_symmetry.space_group_name_H-M   'P 1'
#
loop_
_entity.id
_entity.type
_entity.pdbx_description
1 polymer ?
#
loop_
_entity_poly.entity_id
_entity_poly.type
_entity_poly.pdbx_seq_one_letter_code
_entity_poly.pdbx_strand_id
1 'polypeptide(L)'
;MSKEIITQNRVEQGSLDSKCHKSPLASTRRKKRFYQRAVSGVTAGKHRNEFIAFLTLTSSLESPADITHSWEKLKKRIRRRYGNFEYIWVRERTQSGLVHMHILFRGPYIPQDWISKNWEEIHKAKIVYVEAVWDTGKAIRYMMKYLSKEMEGRFGYSWKWIFKGAAQVWKWLCRALRYEMKEIIKIWEKLIIEIPPEGIRWGRIWELVGYG
;
A
#
# COMPACT_ATOMS: atom_id res chain seq x y z
N MET A 1 -5.98 13.21 -43.91
CA MET A 1 -4.58 12.73 -43.84
C MET A 1 -4.05 13.03 -42.44
N SER A 2 -4.52 12.27 -41.45
CA SER A 2 -3.79 11.15 -40.84
C SER A 2 -2.51 11.60 -40.12
N LYS A 3 -2.67 12.18 -38.93
CA LYS A 3 -1.62 12.20 -37.92
C LYS A 3 -1.62 10.83 -37.26
N GLU A 4 -0.63 10.03 -37.62
CA GLU A 4 -0.39 8.70 -37.08
C GLU A 4 -0.34 8.72 -35.56
N ILE A 5 -1.15 7.85 -34.98
CA ILE A 5 -1.15 7.49 -33.57
C ILE A 5 0.12 6.67 -33.34
N ILE A 6 1.17 7.31 -32.85
CA ILE A 6 2.33 6.60 -32.30
C ILE A 6 1.98 6.24 -30.85
N THR A 7 1.21 5.16 -30.68
CA THR A 7 1.13 4.40 -29.43
C THR A 7 2.43 3.63 -29.25
N GLN A 8 3.47 4.32 -28.79
CA GLN A 8 4.69 3.65 -28.34
C GLN A 8 4.49 3.10 -26.93
N ASN A 9 4.32 1.78 -26.90
CA ASN A 9 4.56 0.87 -25.80
C ASN A 9 5.67 1.36 -24.84
N ARG A 10 5.27 1.96 -23.72
CA ARG A 10 6.11 1.97 -22.52
C ARG A 10 5.70 0.79 -21.65
N VAL A 11 6.26 -0.37 -21.96
CA VAL A 11 6.35 -1.47 -20.99
C VAL A 11 7.23 -0.93 -19.86
N GLU A 12 6.60 -0.35 -18.83
CA GLU A 12 7.29 -0.01 -17.58
C GLU A 12 7.88 -1.31 -17.04
N GLN A 13 9.22 -1.37 -17.01
CA GLN A 13 10.00 -2.43 -16.39
C GLN A 13 9.40 -2.80 -15.02
N GLY A 14 9.38 -4.10 -14.72
CA GLY A 14 8.76 -4.69 -13.53
C GLY A 14 8.93 -3.85 -12.26
N SER A 15 7.79 -3.55 -11.62
CA SER A 15 7.71 -2.65 -10.48
C SER A 15 8.52 -3.12 -9.27
N LEU A 16 8.90 -4.40 -9.23
CA LEU A 16 9.77 -4.98 -8.21
C LEU A 16 11.21 -4.99 -8.68
N ASP A 17 11.78 -3.80 -8.83
CA ASP A 17 13.21 -3.64 -9.06
C ASP A 17 13.99 -4.41 -7.96
N SER A 18 14.76 -5.41 -8.38
CA SER A 18 15.68 -6.22 -7.56
C SER A 18 16.66 -5.39 -6.71
N LYS A 19 16.75 -4.08 -6.98
CA LYS A 19 17.55 -3.08 -6.28
C LYS A 19 17.10 -2.79 -4.85
N CYS A 20 15.91 -3.22 -4.40
CA CYS A 20 15.51 -3.05 -2.98
C CYS A 20 16.45 -3.80 -2.02
N HIS A 21 17.05 -4.92 -2.43
CA HIS A 21 18.03 -5.62 -1.60
C HIS A 21 19.31 -4.81 -1.37
N LYS A 22 19.59 -3.82 -2.25
CA LYS A 22 20.76 -2.92 -2.19
C LYS A 22 20.42 -1.50 -1.71
N SER A 23 19.14 -1.18 -1.48
CA SER A 23 18.70 0.14 -1.01
C SER A 23 19.14 0.37 0.44
N PRO A 24 19.93 1.42 0.75
CA PRO A 24 20.33 1.76 2.12
C PRO A 24 19.14 2.00 3.07
N LEU A 25 17.96 2.27 2.52
CA LEU A 25 16.73 2.55 3.28
C LEU A 25 16.09 1.27 3.86
N ALA A 26 16.39 0.08 3.35
CA ALA A 26 15.74 -1.19 3.73
C ALA A 26 16.63 -2.06 4.63
N SER A 27 17.27 -1.49 5.65
CA SER A 27 18.20 -2.20 6.53
C SER A 27 17.54 -3.28 7.41
N THR A 28 16.24 -3.18 7.70
CA THR A 28 15.55 -4.12 8.60
C THR A 28 14.53 -5.03 7.87
N ARG A 29 14.29 -6.22 8.42
CA ARG A 29 13.24 -7.15 7.93
C ARG A 29 11.86 -6.45 7.85
N ARG A 30 11.57 -5.54 8.78
CA ARG A 30 10.33 -4.74 8.80
C ARG A 30 10.22 -3.87 7.55
N LYS A 31 11.27 -3.09 7.25
CA LYS A 31 11.30 -2.18 6.10
C LYS A 31 11.22 -2.94 4.78
N LYS A 32 11.93 -4.07 4.65
CA LYS A 32 11.84 -4.96 3.48
C LYS A 32 10.42 -5.48 3.26
N ARG A 33 9.73 -5.91 4.34
CA ARG A 33 8.31 -6.32 4.26
C ARG A 33 7.41 -5.18 3.85
N PHE A 34 7.52 -4.02 4.48
CA PHE A 34 6.70 -2.86 4.12
C PHE A 34 6.88 -2.50 2.65
N TYR A 35 8.13 -2.34 2.20
CA TYR A 35 8.43 -1.99 0.82
C TYR A 35 7.82 -2.98 -0.16
N GLN A 36 8.03 -4.27 0.07
CA GLN A 36 7.47 -5.33 -0.76
C GLN A 36 5.94 -5.22 -0.82
N ARG A 37 5.25 -4.98 0.30
CA ARG A 37 3.78 -4.88 0.35
C ARG A 37 3.26 -3.58 -0.28
N ALA A 38 3.96 -2.47 -0.08
CA ALA A 38 3.63 -1.18 -0.66
C ALA A 38 3.73 -1.23 -2.19
N VAL A 39 4.85 -1.74 -2.71
CA VAL A 39 5.04 -1.96 -4.15
C VAL A 39 3.97 -2.89 -4.70
N SER A 40 3.78 -4.07 -4.09
CA SER A 40 2.82 -5.07 -4.58
C SER A 40 1.40 -4.53 -4.69
N GLY A 41 0.94 -3.74 -3.70
CA GLY A 41 -0.42 -3.20 -3.73
C GLY A 41 -0.59 -2.02 -4.68
N VAL A 42 0.46 -1.22 -4.89
CA VAL A 42 0.50 -0.22 -5.97
C VAL A 42 0.46 -0.90 -7.34
N THR A 43 1.26 -1.95 -7.55
CA THR A 43 1.26 -2.73 -8.80
C THR A 43 -0.13 -3.30 -9.07
N ALA A 44 -0.77 -3.87 -8.04
CA ALA A 44 -2.14 -4.36 -8.14
C ALA A 44 -3.13 -3.25 -8.53
N GLY A 45 -3.03 -2.08 -7.89
CA GLY A 45 -3.91 -0.93 -8.17
C GLY A 45 -3.72 -0.37 -9.58
N LYS A 46 -2.47 -0.19 -10.02
CA LYS A 46 -2.13 0.23 -11.39
C LYS A 46 -2.72 -0.73 -12.43
N HIS A 47 -2.55 -2.04 -12.23
CA HIS A 47 -3.08 -3.04 -13.16
C HIS A 47 -4.62 -3.02 -13.23
N ARG A 48 -5.28 -2.73 -12.11
CA ARG A 48 -6.76 -2.62 -12.03
C ARG A 48 -7.28 -1.23 -12.39
N ASN A 49 -6.41 -0.32 -12.86
CA ASN A 49 -6.74 1.07 -13.19
C ASN A 49 -7.44 1.82 -12.05
N GLU A 50 -7.03 1.56 -10.81
CA GLU A 50 -7.59 2.22 -9.63
C GLU A 50 -6.89 3.54 -9.35
N PHE A 51 -7.64 4.53 -8.88
CA PHE A 51 -7.07 5.78 -8.38
C PHE A 51 -6.25 5.52 -7.12
N ILE A 52 -5.03 6.07 -7.08
CA ILE A 52 -4.09 5.95 -5.96
C ILE A 52 -3.85 7.34 -5.39
N ALA A 53 -3.97 7.48 -4.06
CA ALA A 53 -3.73 8.72 -3.37
C ALA A 53 -3.02 8.52 -2.04
N PHE A 54 -2.37 9.59 -1.61
CA PHE A 54 -1.70 9.70 -0.32
C PHE A 54 -2.58 10.50 0.62
N LEU A 55 -2.71 10.04 1.86
CA LEU A 55 -3.49 10.65 2.93
C LEU A 55 -2.62 10.72 4.18
N THR A 56 -2.55 11.89 4.81
CA THR A 56 -1.98 12.04 6.16
C THR A 56 -3.05 12.50 7.12
N LEU A 57 -3.20 11.75 8.21
CA LEU A 57 -4.05 12.08 9.35
C LEU A 57 -3.17 12.49 10.52
N THR A 58 -3.47 13.63 11.14
CA THR A 58 -2.69 14.17 12.26
C THR A 58 -3.53 14.14 13.54
N SER A 59 -2.89 13.87 14.67
CA SER A 59 -3.46 14.08 16.01
C SER A 59 -3.27 15.53 16.46
N SER A 60 -4.15 15.97 17.35
CA SER A 60 -4.10 17.20 18.14
C SER A 60 -3.84 16.87 19.62
N LEU A 61 -3.69 17.88 20.46
CA LEU A 61 -3.56 17.72 21.91
C LEU A 61 -4.83 17.13 22.56
N GLU A 62 -5.99 17.36 21.95
CA GLU A 62 -7.29 16.85 22.40
C GLU A 62 -7.62 15.47 21.80
N SER A 63 -6.75 14.93 20.96
CA SER A 63 -6.97 13.65 20.30
C SER A 63 -6.94 12.49 21.29
N PRO A 64 -7.82 11.47 21.12
CA PRO A 64 -7.66 10.19 21.79
C PRO A 64 -6.26 9.61 21.54
N ALA A 65 -5.66 8.97 22.56
CA ALA A 65 -4.32 8.42 22.47
C ALA A 65 -4.17 7.35 21.36
N ASP A 66 -5.22 6.55 21.08
CA ASP A 66 -5.18 5.53 20.04
C ASP A 66 -5.73 6.05 18.69
N ILE A 67 -4.80 6.58 17.88
CA ILE A 67 -5.08 6.96 16.49
C ILE A 67 -5.54 5.76 15.64
N THR A 68 -5.16 4.53 15.98
CA THR A 68 -5.52 3.32 15.21
C THR A 68 -7.00 3.01 15.35
N HIS A 69 -7.53 3.10 16.56
CA HIS A 69 -8.97 2.95 16.80
C HIS A 69 -9.79 4.02 16.07
N SER A 70 -9.29 5.26 16.06
CA SER A 70 -9.88 6.38 15.34
C SER A 70 -9.85 6.15 13.82
N TRP A 71 -8.72 5.66 13.30
CA TRP A 71 -8.57 5.23 11.91
C TRP A 71 -9.60 4.15 11.51
N GLU A 72 -9.80 3.14 12.35
CA GLU A 72 -10.77 2.08 12.09
C GLU A 72 -12.21 2.61 11.96
N LYS A 73 -12.57 3.64 12.73
CA LYS A 73 -13.86 4.34 12.59
C LYS A 73 -13.93 5.11 11.26
N LEU A 74 -12.90 5.88 10.92
CA LEU A 74 -12.87 6.65 9.67
C LEU A 74 -12.95 5.73 8.45
N LYS A 75 -12.15 4.66 8.42
CA LYS A 75 -12.20 3.61 7.39
C LYS A 75 -13.60 3.05 7.20
N LYS A 76 -14.32 2.74 8.30
CA LYS A 76 -15.71 2.25 8.22
C LYS A 76 -16.63 3.30 7.58
N ARG A 77 -16.49 4.59 7.92
CA ARG A 77 -17.27 5.67 7.29
C ARG A 77 -16.94 5.81 5.81
N ILE A 78 -15.66 5.78 5.44
CA ILE A 78 -15.21 5.81 4.04
C ILE A 78 -15.87 4.67 3.26
N ARG A 79 -15.76 3.43 3.76
CA ARG A 79 -16.29 2.25 3.05
C ARG A 79 -17.80 2.27 2.89
N ARG A 80 -18.54 2.80 3.88
CA ARG A 80 -20.00 2.96 3.80
C ARG A 80 -20.42 3.98 2.75
N ARG A 81 -19.67 5.08 2.61
CA ARG A 81 -20.04 6.19 1.72
C ARG A 81 -19.51 6.04 0.30
N TYR A 82 -18.28 5.58 0.14
CA TYR A 82 -17.58 5.57 -1.14
C TYR A 82 -17.30 4.16 -1.67
N GLY A 83 -17.55 3.10 -0.87
CA GLY A 83 -17.37 1.72 -1.31
C GLY A 83 -15.95 1.18 -1.09
N ASN A 84 -15.41 0.46 -2.08
CA ASN A 84 -14.14 -0.24 -1.95
C ASN A 84 -12.98 0.73 -1.66
N PHE A 85 -12.29 0.51 -0.55
CA PHE A 85 -11.18 1.34 -0.10
C PHE A 85 -10.10 0.47 0.54
N GLU A 86 -8.97 0.37 -0.15
CA GLU A 86 -7.83 -0.46 0.23
C GLU A 86 -6.60 0.40 0.49
N TYR A 87 -5.78 0.04 1.47
CA TYR A 87 -4.74 0.92 1.97
C TYR A 87 -3.56 0.18 2.56
N ILE A 88 -2.45 0.89 2.70
CA ILE A 88 -1.32 0.60 3.57
C ILE A 88 -0.94 1.87 4.34
N TRP A 89 -0.65 1.75 5.63
CA TRP A 89 -0.34 2.88 6.49
C TRP A 89 0.90 2.67 7.35
N VAL A 90 1.56 3.77 7.70
CA VAL A 90 2.63 3.86 8.71
C VAL A 90 2.30 4.96 9.70
N ARG A 91 2.76 4.83 10.95
CA ARG A 91 2.67 5.88 11.96
C ARG A 91 4.02 6.54 12.18
N GLU A 92 3.99 7.82 12.52
CA GLU A 92 5.12 8.63 12.94
C GLU A 92 4.69 9.49 14.13
N ARG A 93 5.48 9.54 15.21
CA ARG A 93 5.41 10.62 16.20
C ARG A 93 6.28 11.77 15.73
N THR A 94 5.67 12.94 15.69
CA THR A 94 6.35 14.21 15.46
C THR A 94 7.25 14.57 16.64
N GLN A 95 8.16 15.53 16.45
CA GLN A 95 9.02 16.05 17.52
C GLN A 95 8.22 16.68 18.68
N SER A 96 7.03 17.22 18.39
CA SER A 96 6.11 17.78 19.40
C SER A 96 5.25 16.73 20.11
N GLY A 97 5.44 15.43 19.82
CA GLY A 97 4.72 14.32 20.44
C GLY A 97 3.38 13.97 19.79
N LEU A 98 2.90 14.76 18.82
CA LEU A 98 1.69 14.45 18.05
C LEU A 98 1.92 13.25 17.13
N VAL A 99 0.89 12.43 16.93
CA VAL A 99 0.96 11.26 16.06
C VAL A 99 0.42 11.58 14.68
N HIS A 100 1.18 11.23 13.64
CA HIS A 100 0.78 11.22 12.25
C HIS A 100 0.56 9.79 11.77
N MET A 101 -0.49 9.58 10.98
CA MET A 101 -0.72 8.35 10.22
C MET A 101 -0.67 8.68 8.73
N HIS A 102 0.38 8.20 8.06
CA HIS A 102 0.55 8.31 6.63
C HIS A 102 -0.02 7.06 5.96
N ILE A 103 -0.85 7.28 4.94
CA ILE A 103 -1.66 6.25 4.31
C ILE A 103 -1.48 6.39 2.81
N LEU A 104 -1.10 5.31 2.16
CA LEU A 104 -1.24 5.16 0.72
C LEU A 104 -2.49 4.32 0.49
N PHE A 105 -3.45 4.82 -0.28
CA PHE A 105 -4.69 4.13 -0.54
C PHE A 105 -5.01 4.06 -2.03
N ARG A 106 -5.87 3.10 -2.36
CA ARG A 106 -6.47 2.95 -3.67
C ARG A 106 -7.97 2.73 -3.54
N GLY A 107 -8.71 3.26 -4.51
CA GLY A 107 -10.18 3.24 -4.51
C GLY A 107 -10.75 4.55 -5.06
N PRO A 108 -11.95 4.95 -4.64
CA PRO A 108 -12.62 6.15 -5.14
C PRO A 108 -11.89 7.43 -4.71
N TYR A 109 -12.13 8.51 -5.46
CA TYR A 109 -11.81 9.85 -4.99
C TYR A 109 -12.65 10.17 -3.75
N ILE A 110 -12.00 10.73 -2.72
CA ILE A 110 -12.65 11.14 -1.47
C ILE A 110 -12.33 12.63 -1.24
N PRO A 111 -13.36 13.49 -1.14
CA PRO A 111 -13.16 14.90 -0.86
C PRO A 111 -12.39 15.13 0.46
N GLN A 112 -11.37 15.99 0.43
CA GLN A 112 -10.52 16.27 1.59
C GLN A 112 -11.30 16.92 2.74
N ASP A 113 -12.24 17.81 2.43
CA ASP A 113 -13.14 18.45 3.39
C ASP A 113 -13.99 17.41 4.13
N TRP A 114 -14.51 16.41 3.42
CA TRP A 114 -15.26 15.31 4.01
C TRP A 114 -14.38 14.50 4.96
N ILE A 115 -13.14 14.17 4.58
CA ILE A 115 -12.20 13.45 5.46
C ILE A 115 -11.88 14.30 6.69
N SER A 116 -11.55 15.57 6.49
CA SER A 116 -11.21 16.52 7.55
C SER A 116 -12.33 16.65 8.59
N LYS A 117 -13.58 16.84 8.15
CA LYS A 117 -14.76 16.89 9.04
C LYS A 117 -14.94 15.59 9.82
N ASN A 118 -14.86 14.45 9.15
CA ASN A 118 -15.02 13.16 9.82
C ASN A 118 -13.87 12.87 10.80
N TRP A 119 -12.65 13.31 10.48
CA TRP A 119 -11.50 13.16 11.36
C TRP A 119 -11.58 14.07 12.59
N GLU A 120 -12.07 15.29 12.42
CA GLU A 120 -12.35 16.21 13.52
C GLU A 120 -13.39 15.63 14.48
N GLU A 121 -14.48 15.08 13.97
CA GLU A 121 -15.51 14.43 14.79
C GLU A 121 -14.97 13.21 15.55
N ILE A 122 -14.18 12.36 14.90
CA ILE A 122 -13.71 11.08 15.45
C ILE A 122 -12.51 11.26 16.39
N HIS A 123 -11.58 12.15 16.02
CA HIS A 123 -10.24 12.23 16.58
C HIS A 123 -9.90 13.64 17.09
N LYS A 124 -10.81 14.61 17.03
CA LYS A 124 -10.59 15.98 17.51
C LYS A 124 -9.43 16.71 16.82
N ALA A 125 -9.17 16.35 15.56
CA ALA A 125 -8.14 16.98 14.75
C ALA A 125 -8.65 17.22 13.33
N LYS A 126 -8.46 18.44 12.83
CA LYS A 126 -8.93 18.84 11.49
C LYS A 126 -7.86 18.69 10.41
N ILE A 127 -6.58 18.69 10.79
CA ILE A 127 -5.45 18.71 9.85
C ILE A 127 -5.37 17.37 9.13
N VAL A 128 -5.67 17.42 7.83
CA VAL A 128 -5.61 16.30 6.90
C VAL A 128 -4.97 16.77 5.61
N TYR A 129 -4.04 15.99 5.07
CA TYR A 129 -3.46 16.21 3.75
C TYR A 129 -3.86 15.07 2.81
N VAL A 130 -4.32 15.41 1.60
CA VAL A 130 -4.69 14.44 0.55
C VAL A 130 -4.07 14.85 -0.78
N GLU A 131 -3.43 13.92 -1.47
CA GLU A 131 -2.82 14.17 -2.77
C GLU A 131 -2.96 12.95 -3.69
N ALA A 132 -3.31 13.16 -4.96
CA ALA A 132 -3.24 12.13 -5.98
C ALA A 132 -1.77 11.71 -6.21
N VAL A 133 -1.51 10.41 -6.35
CA VAL A 133 -0.15 9.90 -6.51
C VAL A 133 0.14 9.63 -7.98
N TRP A 134 0.93 10.51 -8.59
CA TRP A 134 1.41 10.36 -9.97
C TRP A 134 2.72 9.56 -10.05
N ASP A 135 3.63 9.78 -9.10
CA ASP A 135 4.86 8.99 -8.95
C ASP A 135 4.73 8.08 -7.72
N THR A 136 4.31 6.85 -7.96
CA THR A 136 4.12 5.84 -6.91
C THR A 136 5.44 5.44 -6.25
N GLY A 137 6.56 5.48 -6.98
CA GLY A 137 7.88 5.20 -6.42
C GLY A 137 8.31 6.25 -5.40
N LYS A 138 8.07 7.53 -5.70
CA LYS A 138 8.30 8.65 -4.77
C LYS A 138 7.41 8.53 -3.53
N ALA A 139 6.12 8.21 -3.71
CA ALA A 139 5.20 8.01 -2.58
C ALA A 139 5.64 6.86 -1.65
N ILE A 140 6.08 5.72 -2.22
CA ILE A 140 6.58 4.58 -1.42
C ILE A 140 7.87 4.95 -0.67
N ARG A 141 8.83 5.65 -1.33
CA ARG A 141 10.05 6.13 -0.65
C ARG A 141 9.73 7.11 0.48
N TYR A 142 8.72 7.96 0.28
CA TYR A 142 8.25 8.88 1.30
C TYR A 142 7.66 8.13 2.51
N MET A 143 6.80 7.13 2.29
CA MET A 143 6.30 6.24 3.35
C MET A 143 7.44 5.50 4.10
N MET A 144 8.47 5.05 3.37
CA MET A 144 9.65 4.39 3.95
C MET A 144 10.47 5.30 4.86
N LYS A 145 10.50 6.61 4.59
CA LYS A 145 11.13 7.61 5.47
C LYS A 145 10.47 7.61 6.85
N TYR A 146 9.14 7.61 6.89
CA TYR A 146 8.38 7.61 8.15
C TYR A 146 8.53 6.31 8.92
N LEU A 147 8.49 5.17 8.23
CA LEU A 147 8.78 3.87 8.85
C LEU A 147 10.20 3.77 9.44
N SER A 148 11.12 4.62 8.99
CA SER A 148 12.50 4.63 9.45
C SER A 148 12.74 5.49 10.69
N LYS A 149 11.88 6.48 10.95
CA LYS A 149 12.03 7.40 12.09
C LYS A 149 11.63 6.79 13.42
N GLU A 150 10.73 5.80 13.42
CA GLU A 150 10.31 5.13 14.64
C GLU A 150 10.89 3.73 14.77
N MET A 151 11.60 3.45 15.86
CA MET A 151 12.01 2.09 16.22
C MET A 151 10.79 1.19 16.51
N GLU A 152 9.70 1.76 17.03
CA GLU A 152 8.47 1.04 17.41
C GLU A 152 7.33 1.07 16.38
N GLY A 153 7.47 1.88 15.31
CA GLY A 153 6.42 2.10 14.31
C GLY A 153 5.94 0.80 13.67
N ARG A 154 4.70 0.40 13.99
CA ARG A 154 3.97 -0.64 13.27
C ARG A 154 3.41 -0.04 11.98
N PHE A 155 3.32 -0.87 10.94
CA PHE A 155 2.55 -0.56 9.74
C PHE A 155 1.39 -1.55 9.63
N GLY A 156 0.33 -1.14 8.95
CA GLY A 156 -0.83 -2.00 8.67
C GLY A 156 -1.27 -1.83 7.23
N TYR A 157 -2.01 -2.81 6.70
CA TYR A 157 -2.62 -2.72 5.38
C TYR A 157 -3.91 -3.53 5.36
N SER A 158 -4.81 -3.21 4.43
CA SER A 158 -6.06 -3.92 4.28
C SER A 158 -5.87 -5.29 3.60
N TRP A 159 -6.73 -6.26 3.92
CA TRP A 159 -6.63 -7.64 3.40
C TRP A 159 -6.60 -7.73 1.89
N LYS A 160 -7.34 -6.85 1.20
CA LYS A 160 -7.41 -6.83 -0.25
C LYS A 160 -6.41 -5.87 -0.89
N TRP A 161 -5.51 -5.22 -0.12
CA TRP A 161 -4.50 -4.28 -0.64
C TRP A 161 -3.66 -4.87 -1.78
N ILE A 162 -3.31 -6.16 -1.69
CA ILE A 162 -2.72 -6.93 -2.79
C ILE A 162 -3.81 -7.89 -3.30
N PHE A 163 -4.06 -8.93 -2.50
CA PHE A 163 -5.21 -9.83 -2.52
C PHE A 163 -5.25 -10.58 -1.18
N LYS A 164 -6.40 -11.13 -0.82
CA LYS A 164 -6.55 -11.92 0.43
C LYS A 164 -5.61 -13.13 0.41
N GLY A 165 -4.75 -13.24 1.42
CA GLY A 165 -3.76 -14.34 1.54
C GLY A 165 -2.38 -14.05 0.93
N ALA A 166 -2.19 -12.89 0.29
CA ALA A 166 -0.91 -12.48 -0.32
C ALA A 166 0.32 -12.69 0.56
N ALA A 167 0.22 -12.39 1.87
CA ALA A 167 1.36 -12.57 2.77
C ALA A 167 1.79 -14.03 2.94
N GLN A 168 0.82 -14.96 2.94
CA GLN A 168 1.07 -16.39 3.06
C GLN A 168 1.64 -16.94 1.75
N VAL A 169 1.09 -16.52 0.60
CA VAL A 169 1.59 -16.90 -0.73
C VAL A 169 3.03 -16.44 -0.92
N TRP A 170 3.37 -15.20 -0.56
CA TRP A 170 4.75 -14.71 -0.59
C TRP A 170 5.69 -15.58 0.26
N LYS A 171 5.28 -15.92 1.50
CA LYS A 171 6.08 -16.76 2.40
C LYS A 171 6.30 -18.16 1.83
N TRP A 172 5.27 -18.71 1.18
CA TRP A 172 5.35 -19.99 0.50
C TRP A 172 6.30 -19.92 -0.70
N LEU A 173 6.16 -18.93 -1.59
CA LEU A 173 7.06 -18.74 -2.74
C LEU A 173 8.52 -18.66 -2.32
N CYS A 174 8.82 -17.86 -1.29
CA CYS A 174 10.19 -17.77 -0.78
C CYS A 174 10.76 -19.13 -0.32
N ARG A 175 9.93 -20.02 0.22
CA ARG A 175 10.35 -21.35 0.68
C ARG A 175 10.44 -22.34 -0.48
N ALA A 176 9.43 -22.38 -1.33
CA ALA A 176 9.34 -23.30 -2.47
C ALA A 176 10.49 -23.09 -3.45
N LEU A 177 10.83 -21.82 -3.72
CA LEU A 177 11.90 -21.43 -4.64
C LEU A 177 13.24 -21.22 -3.93
N ARG A 178 13.42 -21.77 -2.72
CA ARG A 178 14.69 -21.72 -1.96
C ARG A 178 15.33 -20.32 -1.88
N TYR A 179 14.51 -19.27 -1.82
CA TYR A 179 14.91 -17.87 -1.81
C TYR A 179 15.62 -17.35 -3.09
N GLU A 180 15.42 -18.00 -4.23
CA GLU A 180 15.83 -17.50 -5.56
C GLU A 180 15.00 -16.27 -5.96
N MET A 181 15.45 -15.09 -5.53
CA MET A 181 14.66 -13.86 -5.57
C MET A 181 14.19 -13.45 -6.98
N LYS A 182 14.99 -13.72 -8.02
CA LYS A 182 14.63 -13.39 -9.41
C LYS A 182 13.39 -14.16 -9.86
N GLU A 183 13.35 -15.46 -9.58
CA GLU A 183 12.22 -16.33 -9.91
C GLU A 183 10.99 -16.00 -9.07
N ILE A 184 11.20 -15.76 -7.76
CA ILE A 184 10.14 -15.35 -6.84
C ILE A 184 9.46 -14.08 -7.34
N ILE A 185 10.24 -13.06 -7.73
CA ILE A 185 9.68 -11.78 -8.21
C ILE A 185 8.90 -12.00 -9.51
N LYS A 186 9.45 -12.74 -10.48
CA LYS A 186 8.78 -13.05 -11.75
C LYS A 186 7.41 -13.70 -11.53
N ILE A 187 7.35 -14.73 -10.69
CA ILE A 187 6.10 -15.43 -10.37
C ILE A 187 5.16 -14.51 -9.58
N TRP A 188 5.68 -13.75 -8.63
CA TRP A 188 4.87 -12.88 -7.79
C TRP A 188 4.19 -11.76 -8.58
N GLU A 189 4.87 -11.16 -9.56
CA GLU A 189 4.27 -10.14 -10.44
C GLU A 189 3.09 -10.72 -11.24
N LYS A 190 3.24 -11.95 -11.78
CA LYS A 190 2.15 -12.69 -12.43
C LYS A 190 0.97 -12.91 -11.48
N LEU A 191 1.23 -13.37 -10.26
CA LEU A 191 0.17 -13.63 -9.27
C LEU A 191 -0.56 -12.37 -8.81
N ILE A 192 0.13 -11.22 -8.69
CA ILE A 192 -0.53 -9.93 -8.35
C ILE A 192 -1.59 -9.57 -9.40
N ILE A 193 -1.28 -9.84 -10.67
CA ILE A 193 -2.12 -9.54 -11.82
C ILE A 193 -3.30 -10.52 -11.90
N GLU A 194 -3.02 -11.82 -11.79
CA GLU A 194 -4.01 -12.87 -12.03
C GLU A 194 -4.94 -13.15 -10.85
N ILE A 195 -4.49 -12.91 -9.61
CA ILE A 195 -5.31 -13.18 -8.43
C ILE A 195 -6.24 -11.98 -8.14
N PRO A 196 -7.57 -12.20 -8.10
CA PRO A 196 -8.52 -11.14 -7.74
C PRO A 196 -8.34 -10.71 -6.27
N PRO A 197 -8.80 -9.50 -5.89
CA PRO A 197 -8.66 -8.97 -4.53
C PRO A 197 -9.18 -9.92 -3.43
N GLU A 198 -10.22 -10.70 -3.72
CA GLU A 198 -10.85 -11.70 -2.85
C GLU A 198 -9.95 -12.91 -2.55
N GLY A 199 -8.88 -13.09 -3.33
CA GLY A 199 -8.00 -14.25 -3.31
C GLY A 199 -8.56 -15.43 -4.13
N ILE A 200 -7.79 -16.52 -4.15
CA ILE A 200 -8.19 -17.80 -4.75
C ILE A 200 -7.99 -18.94 -3.76
N ARG A 201 -8.60 -20.09 -4.04
CA ARG A 201 -8.35 -21.33 -3.28
C ARG A 201 -6.90 -21.75 -3.47
N TRP A 202 -6.27 -22.27 -2.41
CA TRP A 202 -4.86 -22.69 -2.41
C TRP A 202 -4.50 -23.66 -3.54
N GLY A 203 -5.39 -24.61 -3.89
CA GLY A 203 -5.17 -25.55 -4.99
C GLY A 203 -4.89 -24.88 -6.34
N ARG A 204 -5.57 -23.76 -6.65
CA ARG A 204 -5.37 -23.02 -7.90
C ARG A 204 -4.06 -22.24 -7.96
N ILE A 205 -3.41 -21.99 -6.82
CA ILE A 205 -2.11 -21.30 -6.83
C ILE A 205 -1.05 -22.18 -7.51
N TRP A 206 -1.12 -23.50 -7.35
CA TRP A 206 -0.18 -24.44 -7.98
C TRP A 206 -0.26 -24.42 -9.50
N GLU A 207 -1.48 -24.35 -10.04
CA GLU A 207 -1.76 -24.23 -11.49
C GLU A 207 -1.11 -22.97 -12.06
N LEU A 208 -1.26 -21.82 -11.39
CA LEU A 208 -0.72 -20.54 -11.88
C LEU A 208 0.81 -20.49 -11.88
N VAL A 209 1.44 -21.22 -10.96
CA VAL A 209 2.91 -21.25 -10.79
C VAL A 209 3.56 -22.34 -11.65
N GLY A 210 2.78 -23.22 -12.29
CA GLY A 210 3.30 -24.25 -13.19
C GLY A 210 3.95 -25.45 -12.47
N TYR A 211 3.55 -25.72 -11.23
CA TYR A 211 3.92 -26.93 -10.48
C TYR A 211 2.77 -27.96 -10.50
N GLY A 212 2.19 -28.17 -11.68
CA GLY A 212 1.16 -29.18 -11.95
C GLY A 212 1.72 -30.32 -12.76
#